data_AF-A6Q820-F1
#
_entry.id   AF-A6Q820-F1
#
_cell.length_a   1.000
_cell.length_b   1.000
_cell.length_c   1.000
_cell.angle_alpha   90.00
_cell.angle_beta   90.00
_cell.angle_gamma   90.00
#
_symmetry.space_group_name_H-M   'P 1'
#
loop_
_entity.id
_entity.type
_entity.pdbx_description
1 polymer ?
#
loop_
_entity_poly.entity_id
_entity_poly.type
_entity_poly.pdbx_seq_one_letter_code
_entity_poly.pdbx_strand_id
1 'polypeptide(L)'
;MKNLIPYLAILLVIVYAFYNASFRKDGQTSEAEEMTDSYRKHIQKHTTLHTEEELAKIHTVGYTKAYITSVINHGSKQFDFPGGEMEAGFVSHKDAPKIACYVLSLSGQKCKEPYPKDAAMFYTSVCGGCHGDDGKGLDGSYPDLTQKPLLGIEKREEFLKSLLSK
;
A
#
# COMPACT_ATOMS: atom_id res chain seq x y z
N MET A 1 6.70 -30.62 61.89
CA MET A 1 6.50 -29.60 60.84
C MET A 1 7.38 -29.89 59.60
N LYS A 2 7.16 -31.00 58.88
CA LYS A 2 7.95 -31.33 57.66
C LYS A 2 7.11 -31.78 56.44
N ASN A 3 5.78 -31.84 56.57
CA ASN A 3 4.89 -32.36 55.51
C ASN A 3 3.94 -31.31 54.92
N LEU A 4 4.00 -30.05 55.36
CA LEU A 4 3.09 -28.98 54.90
C LEU A 4 3.58 -28.26 53.62
N ILE A 5 4.88 -28.31 53.36
CA ILE A 5 5.55 -27.65 52.24
C ILE A 5 5.05 -28.12 50.86
N PRO A 6 4.87 -29.44 50.59
CA PRO A 6 4.38 -29.86 49.27
C PRO A 6 2.94 -29.43 49.00
N TYR A 7 2.06 -29.41 50.02
CA TYR A 7 0.68 -28.99 49.86
C TYR A 7 0.54 -27.49 49.60
N LEU A 8 1.39 -26.66 50.23
CA LEU A 8 1.42 -25.22 49.99
C LEU A 8 1.90 -24.88 48.57
N ALA A 9 2.88 -25.62 48.05
CA ALA A 9 3.34 -25.45 46.67
C ALA A 9 2.25 -25.84 45.66
N ILE A 10 1.55 -26.95 45.89
CA ILE A 10 0.42 -27.37 45.06
C ILE A 10 -0.71 -26.32 45.09
N LEU A 11 -1.03 -25.80 46.28
CA LEU A 11 -2.07 -24.79 46.44
C LEU A 11 -1.70 -23.47 45.74
N LEU A 12 -0.44 -23.05 45.82
CA LEU A 12 0.07 -21.88 45.06
C LEU A 12 -0.01 -22.08 43.55
N VAL A 13 0.32 -23.28 43.04
CA VAL A 13 0.19 -23.58 41.60
C VAL A 13 -1.27 -23.59 41.17
N ILE A 14 -2.17 -24.14 41.99
CA ILE A 14 -3.62 -24.14 41.70
C ILE A 14 -4.16 -22.71 41.73
N VAL A 15 -3.82 -21.91 42.73
CA VAL A 15 -4.24 -20.49 42.82
C VAL A 15 -3.66 -19.69 41.66
N TYR A 16 -2.39 -19.90 41.30
CA TYR A 16 -1.79 -19.26 40.14
C TYR A 16 -2.46 -19.68 38.84
N ALA A 17 -2.79 -20.97 38.67
CA ALA A 17 -3.50 -21.47 37.50
C ALA A 17 -4.92 -20.89 37.41
N PHE A 18 -5.64 -20.79 38.53
CA PHE A 18 -6.95 -20.14 38.60
C PHE A 18 -6.85 -18.65 38.29
N TYR A 19 -5.89 -17.94 38.89
CA TYR A 19 -5.64 -16.53 38.59
C TYR A 19 -5.32 -16.35 37.09
N ASN A 20 -4.44 -17.17 36.53
CA ASN A 20 -4.04 -17.08 35.13
C ASN A 20 -5.19 -17.44 34.17
N ALA A 21 -6.09 -18.35 34.55
CA ALA A 21 -7.28 -18.72 33.78
C ALA A 21 -8.39 -17.67 33.85
N SER A 22 -8.57 -17.02 35.01
CA SER A 22 -9.61 -16.01 35.23
C SER A 22 -9.23 -14.63 34.68
N PHE A 23 -7.94 -14.26 34.67
CA PHE A 23 -7.52 -12.90 34.33
C PHE A 23 -6.84 -12.73 32.95
N ARG A 24 -6.54 -13.80 32.18
CA ARG A 24 -6.00 -13.67 30.80
C ARG A 24 -7.06 -13.48 29.72
N LYS A 25 -8.36 -13.65 30.02
CA LYS A 25 -9.43 -13.59 29.02
C LYS A 25 -9.83 -12.17 28.59
N ASP A 26 -9.55 -11.15 29.39
CA ASP A 26 -10.04 -9.79 29.14
C ASP A 26 -9.31 -9.05 28.00
N GLY A 27 -8.15 -9.55 27.54
CA GLY A 27 -7.34 -8.86 26.52
C GLY A 27 -7.56 -9.31 25.07
N GLN A 28 -8.13 -10.50 24.83
CA GLN A 28 -8.26 -11.06 23.47
C GLN A 28 -9.67 -10.96 22.88
N THR A 29 -10.69 -10.84 23.70
CA THR A 29 -12.09 -10.76 23.24
C THR A 29 -12.44 -9.38 22.67
N SER A 30 -11.91 -8.31 23.27
CA SER A 30 -12.20 -6.93 22.86
C SER A 30 -11.62 -6.55 21.49
N GLU A 31 -10.38 -6.95 21.20
CA GLU A 31 -9.70 -6.62 19.94
C GLU A 31 -10.32 -7.38 18.75
N ALA A 32 -10.74 -8.63 18.98
CA ALA A 32 -11.47 -9.42 17.99
C ALA A 32 -12.90 -8.88 17.75
N GLU A 33 -13.62 -8.49 18.81
CA GLU A 33 -14.94 -7.88 18.69
C GLU A 33 -14.88 -6.52 17.97
N GLU A 34 -13.89 -5.67 18.29
CA GLU A 34 -13.69 -4.37 17.64
C GLU A 34 -13.34 -4.52 16.15
N MET A 35 -12.46 -5.48 15.80
CA MET A 35 -12.16 -5.80 14.41
C MET A 35 -13.41 -6.25 13.65
N THR A 36 -14.28 -7.08 14.27
CA THR A 36 -15.52 -7.54 13.63
C THR A 36 -16.57 -6.45 13.47
N ASP A 37 -16.64 -5.48 14.38
CA ASP A 37 -17.56 -4.33 14.27
C ASP A 37 -17.11 -3.34 13.19
N SER A 38 -15.81 -3.02 13.15
CA SER A 38 -15.21 -2.19 12.10
C SER A 38 -15.41 -2.81 10.71
N TYR A 39 -15.14 -4.12 10.57
CA TYR A 39 -15.33 -4.85 9.32
C TYR A 39 -16.80 -4.90 8.90
N ARG A 40 -17.74 -5.10 9.83
CA ARG A 40 -19.19 -5.08 9.55
C ARG A 40 -19.65 -3.69 9.09
N LYS A 41 -19.21 -2.64 9.77
CA LYS A 41 -19.47 -1.24 9.38
C LYS A 41 -18.87 -0.90 8.02
N HIS A 42 -17.74 -1.49 7.65
CA HIS A 42 -17.15 -1.36 6.31
C HIS A 42 -18.05 -2.03 5.26
N ILE A 43 -18.41 -3.30 5.42
CA ILE A 43 -19.25 -4.03 4.46
C ILE A 43 -20.59 -3.32 4.19
N GLN A 44 -21.21 -2.79 5.24
CA GLN A 44 -22.50 -2.09 5.11
C GLN A 44 -22.44 -0.82 4.25
N LYS A 45 -21.25 -0.26 3.98
CA LYS A 45 -21.07 0.95 3.15
C LYS A 45 -20.99 0.65 1.65
N HIS A 46 -20.81 -0.61 1.27
CA HIS A 46 -20.57 -0.99 -0.13
C HIS A 46 -21.80 -1.65 -0.75
N THR A 47 -22.16 -1.22 -1.96
CA THR A 47 -23.24 -1.80 -2.76
C THR A 47 -22.73 -2.70 -3.89
N THR A 48 -21.42 -2.74 -4.10
CA THR A 48 -20.73 -3.38 -5.24
C THR A 48 -19.47 -4.08 -4.76
N LEU A 49 -18.95 -5.03 -5.55
CA LEU A 49 -17.70 -5.70 -5.23
C LEU A 49 -16.54 -4.69 -5.27
N HIS A 50 -15.57 -4.80 -4.36
CA HIS A 50 -14.38 -3.93 -4.36
C HIS A 50 -13.65 -3.91 -5.71
N THR A 51 -13.65 -5.04 -6.42
CA THR A 51 -13.09 -5.15 -7.77
C THR A 51 -13.79 -4.23 -8.77
N GLU A 52 -15.12 -4.17 -8.75
CA GLU A 52 -15.92 -3.31 -9.64
C GLU A 52 -15.72 -1.84 -9.30
N GLU A 53 -15.72 -1.50 -8.00
CA GLU A 53 -15.50 -0.13 -7.53
C GLU A 53 -14.12 0.41 -7.91
N GLU A 54 -13.11 -0.44 -7.83
CA GLU A 54 -11.74 -0.11 -8.23
C GLU A 54 -11.63 0.05 -9.74
N LEU A 55 -12.19 -0.90 -10.51
CA LEU A 55 -12.21 -0.85 -11.97
C LEU A 55 -12.90 0.42 -12.48
N ALA A 56 -13.97 0.87 -11.81
CA ALA A 56 -14.65 2.13 -12.15
C ALA A 56 -13.78 3.38 -11.95
N LYS A 57 -12.72 3.31 -11.13
CA LYS A 57 -11.84 4.44 -10.78
C LYS A 57 -10.44 4.34 -11.40
N ILE A 58 -10.06 3.19 -11.97
CA ILE A 58 -8.68 2.86 -12.34
C ILE A 58 -8.03 3.85 -13.32
N HIS A 59 -8.83 4.48 -14.19
CA HIS A 59 -8.39 5.46 -15.18
C HIS A 59 -8.50 6.92 -14.72
N THR A 60 -8.93 7.15 -13.48
CA THR A 60 -9.04 8.52 -12.94
C THR A 60 -7.66 9.06 -12.57
N VAL A 61 -7.46 10.37 -12.76
CA VAL A 61 -6.22 11.06 -12.35
C VAL A 61 -5.91 10.83 -10.87
N GLY A 62 -6.92 10.78 -10.01
CA GLY A 62 -6.75 10.52 -8.58
C GLY A 62 -6.19 9.13 -8.30
N TYR A 63 -6.71 8.11 -8.99
CA TYR A 63 -6.21 6.74 -8.87
C TYR A 63 -4.78 6.62 -9.38
N THR A 64 -4.48 7.16 -10.58
CA THR A 64 -3.12 7.13 -11.13
C THR A 64 -2.13 7.89 -10.25
N LYS A 65 -2.50 9.06 -9.70
CA LYS A 65 -1.68 9.79 -8.70
C LYS A 65 -1.38 8.92 -7.49
N ALA A 66 -2.39 8.24 -6.93
CA ALA A 66 -2.24 7.38 -5.77
C ALA A 66 -1.33 6.18 -6.07
N TYR A 67 -1.48 5.57 -7.24
CA TYR A 67 -0.60 4.50 -7.73
C TYR A 67 0.86 4.95 -7.81
N ILE A 68 1.15 6.07 -8.50
CA ILE A 68 2.52 6.59 -8.63
C ILE A 68 3.10 6.92 -7.24
N THR A 69 2.31 7.56 -6.37
CA THR A 69 2.72 7.87 -4.99
C THR A 69 3.08 6.60 -4.21
N SER A 70 2.30 5.53 -4.37
CA SER A 70 2.56 4.25 -3.73
C SER A 70 3.87 3.63 -4.23
N VAL A 71 4.12 3.66 -5.54
CA VAL A 71 5.34 3.11 -6.13
C VAL A 71 6.57 3.90 -5.67
N ILE A 72 6.50 5.23 -5.58
CA ILE A 72 7.61 6.07 -5.06
C ILE A 72 7.93 5.72 -3.59
N ASN A 73 6.88 5.51 -2.77
CA ASN A 73 7.03 5.29 -1.33
C ASN A 73 7.43 3.85 -0.97
N HIS A 74 7.08 2.86 -1.79
CA HIS A 74 7.21 1.44 -1.44
C HIS A 74 8.00 0.63 -2.48
N GLY A 75 8.39 1.25 -3.59
CA GLY A 75 9.04 0.57 -4.71
C GLY A 75 8.08 -0.28 -5.54
N SER A 76 8.64 -0.99 -6.52
CA SER A 76 7.94 -1.98 -7.34
C SER A 76 8.89 -3.03 -7.92
N LYS A 77 8.44 -4.29 -7.89
CA LYS A 77 9.15 -5.47 -8.38
C LYS A 77 8.34 -6.33 -9.35
N GLN A 78 7.37 -5.72 -10.02
CA GLN A 78 6.32 -6.45 -10.73
C GLN A 78 6.65 -6.84 -12.18
N PHE A 79 7.65 -6.20 -12.79
CA PHE A 79 7.79 -6.16 -14.26
C PHE A 79 9.17 -6.55 -14.80
N ASP A 80 10.06 -7.07 -13.95
CA ASP A 80 11.37 -7.64 -14.34
C ASP A 80 12.16 -6.82 -15.37
N PHE A 81 12.14 -5.49 -15.23
CA PHE A 81 12.87 -4.60 -16.13
C PHE A 81 14.38 -4.88 -16.08
N PRO A 82 15.12 -4.81 -17.22
CA PRO A 82 16.57 -5.03 -17.24
C PRO A 82 17.36 -4.12 -16.30
N GLY A 83 16.87 -2.90 -16.06
CA GLY A 83 17.44 -1.94 -15.13
C GLY A 83 17.23 -2.28 -13.65
N GLY A 84 16.48 -3.34 -13.34
CA GLY A 84 16.22 -3.82 -11.99
C GLY A 84 14.88 -3.34 -11.41
N GLU A 85 14.68 -3.64 -10.14
CA GLU A 85 13.50 -3.23 -9.38
C GLU A 85 13.52 -1.72 -9.08
N MET A 86 12.34 -1.12 -8.96
CA MET A 86 12.24 0.25 -8.48
C MET A 86 12.28 0.24 -6.96
N GLU A 87 13.37 0.77 -6.37
CA GLU A 87 13.50 0.90 -4.92
C GLU A 87 12.57 2.00 -4.35
N ALA A 88 12.39 1.99 -3.04
CA ALA A 88 11.61 2.98 -2.30
C ALA A 88 12.48 4.13 -1.77
N GLY A 89 11.86 5.25 -1.40
CA GLY A 89 12.49 6.22 -0.51
C GLY A 89 13.40 7.25 -1.19
N PHE A 90 13.34 7.38 -2.52
CA PHE A 90 14.03 8.45 -3.26
C PHE A 90 13.57 9.86 -2.87
N VAL A 91 12.37 9.98 -2.29
CA VAL A 91 11.77 11.23 -1.83
C VAL A 91 11.03 11.02 -0.51
N SER A 92 10.75 12.09 0.22
CA SER A 92 9.94 12.00 1.44
C SER A 92 8.50 11.60 1.14
N HIS A 93 7.84 10.88 2.04
CA HIS A 93 6.40 10.54 1.92
C HIS A 93 5.51 11.78 1.70
N LYS A 94 5.93 12.94 2.22
CA LYS A 94 5.22 14.22 2.05
C LYS A 94 5.36 14.79 0.65
N ASP A 95 6.47 14.52 -0.04
CA ASP A 95 6.77 15.06 -1.36
C ASP A 95 6.40 14.10 -2.49
N ALA A 96 6.28 12.80 -2.21
CA ALA A 96 5.85 11.80 -3.20
C ALA A 96 4.56 12.19 -3.96
N PRO A 97 3.48 12.70 -3.31
CA PRO A 97 2.28 13.13 -4.04
C PRO A 97 2.51 14.31 -4.98
N LYS A 98 3.48 15.18 -4.69
CA LYS A 98 3.82 16.34 -5.52
C LYS A 98 4.59 15.89 -6.76
N ILE A 99 5.54 14.97 -6.59
CA ILE A 99 6.28 14.37 -7.70
C ILE A 99 5.37 13.51 -8.57
N ALA A 100 4.44 12.76 -7.97
CA ALA A 100 3.43 12.02 -8.71
C ALA A 100 2.61 12.92 -9.65
N CYS A 101 2.33 14.16 -9.24
CA CYS A 101 1.65 15.13 -10.10
C CYS A 101 2.52 15.63 -11.26
N TYR A 102 3.83 15.74 -11.07
CA TYR A 102 4.74 16.03 -12.18
C TYR A 102 4.84 14.84 -13.14
N VAL A 103 4.97 13.61 -12.64
CA VAL A 103 5.00 12.39 -13.48
C VAL A 103 3.74 12.27 -14.34
N LEU A 104 2.56 12.55 -13.77
CA LEU A 104 1.30 12.63 -14.54
C LEU A 104 1.35 13.63 -15.69
N SER A 105 2.09 14.74 -15.53
CA SER A 105 2.21 15.75 -16.59
C SER A 105 3.01 15.26 -17.80
N LEU A 106 3.87 14.24 -17.62
CA LEU A 106 4.65 13.62 -18.71
C LEU A 106 3.74 12.92 -19.74
N SER A 107 2.58 12.41 -19.33
CA SER A 107 1.55 11.84 -20.20
C SER A 107 0.44 12.84 -20.57
N GLY A 108 0.66 14.13 -20.31
CA GLY A 108 -0.31 15.21 -20.56
C GLY A 108 -1.48 15.27 -19.59
N GLN A 109 -1.47 14.48 -18.50
CA GLN A 109 -2.50 14.57 -17.47
C GLN A 109 -2.28 15.78 -16.55
N LYS A 110 -3.37 16.39 -16.08
CA LYS A 110 -3.32 17.54 -15.18
C LYS A 110 -3.80 17.14 -13.78
N CYS A 111 -2.94 17.33 -12.79
CA CYS A 111 -3.35 17.27 -11.40
C CYS A 111 -4.25 18.46 -11.03
N LYS A 112 -5.18 18.23 -10.09
CA LYS A 112 -5.95 19.32 -9.47
C LYS A 112 -5.09 20.19 -8.56
N GLU A 113 -4.15 19.57 -7.86
CA GLU A 113 -3.19 20.25 -7.01
C GLU A 113 -1.97 20.69 -7.84
N PRO A 114 -1.52 21.95 -7.71
CA PRO A 114 -0.29 22.39 -8.36
C PRO A 114 0.91 21.64 -7.76
N TYR A 115 1.81 21.16 -8.62
CA TYR A 115 3.13 20.67 -8.20
C TYR A 115 4.13 21.85 -8.11
N PRO A 116 5.22 21.73 -7.33
CA PRO A 116 6.24 22.76 -7.22
C PRO A 116 6.82 23.20 -8.57
N LYS A 117 7.16 24.49 -8.73
CA LYS A 117 7.71 25.01 -9.99
C LYS A 117 9.03 24.34 -10.39
N ASP A 118 9.76 23.85 -9.41
CA ASP A 118 11.02 23.13 -9.52
C ASP A 118 10.85 21.61 -9.66
N ALA A 119 9.62 21.09 -9.75
CA ALA A 119 9.39 19.64 -9.85
C ALA A 119 10.08 19.00 -11.07
N ALA A 120 10.25 19.75 -12.17
CA ALA A 120 11.02 19.28 -13.32
C ALA A 120 12.49 19.06 -12.98
N MET A 121 13.14 20.04 -12.32
CA MET A 121 14.52 19.90 -11.87
C MET A 121 14.68 18.79 -10.84
N PHE A 122 13.70 18.65 -9.94
CA PHE A 122 13.70 17.58 -8.96
C PHE A 122 13.61 16.21 -9.64
N TYR A 123 12.67 16.06 -10.58
CA TYR A 123 12.48 14.82 -11.32
C TYR A 123 13.75 14.44 -12.09
N THR A 124 14.36 15.36 -12.83
CA THR A 124 15.60 15.04 -13.58
C THR A 124 16.74 14.65 -12.64
N SER A 125 16.85 15.31 -11.47
CA SER A 125 17.91 15.05 -10.48
C SER A 125 17.75 13.72 -9.73
N VAL A 126 16.53 13.25 -9.53
CA VAL A 126 16.23 12.09 -8.66
C VAL A 126 15.73 10.88 -9.45
N CYS A 127 14.93 11.10 -10.49
CA CYS A 127 14.22 10.07 -11.23
C CYS A 127 14.77 9.89 -12.66
N GLY A 128 15.27 10.97 -13.27
CA GLY A 128 15.71 11.01 -14.66
C GLY A 128 16.86 10.05 -14.98
N GLY A 129 17.70 9.72 -14.00
CA GLY A 129 18.79 8.75 -14.18
C GLY A 129 18.34 7.35 -14.61
N CYS A 130 17.11 6.95 -14.24
CA CYS A 130 16.53 5.65 -14.64
C CYS A 130 15.36 5.84 -15.61
N HIS A 131 14.49 6.83 -15.36
CA HIS A 131 13.29 7.05 -16.17
C HIS A 131 13.50 7.99 -17.37
N GLY A 132 14.71 8.51 -17.57
CA GLY A 132 15.01 9.54 -18.57
C GLY A 132 14.44 10.91 -18.19
N ASP A 133 15.11 11.97 -18.62
CA ASP A 133 14.65 13.35 -18.39
C ASP A 133 13.30 13.65 -19.06
N ASP A 134 12.98 12.93 -20.13
CA ASP A 134 11.70 13.01 -20.84
C ASP A 134 10.66 11.98 -20.36
N GLY A 135 11.02 11.12 -19.40
CA GLY A 135 10.13 10.12 -18.84
C GLY A 135 9.97 8.85 -19.64
N LYS A 136 10.67 8.66 -20.76
CA LYS A 136 10.46 7.49 -21.63
C LYS A 136 11.23 6.24 -21.20
N GLY A 137 12.01 6.32 -20.12
CA GLY A 137 12.95 5.27 -19.72
C GLY A 137 14.21 5.25 -20.59
N LEU A 138 15.03 4.21 -20.42
CA LEU A 138 16.29 4.02 -21.13
C LEU A 138 16.22 2.78 -22.04
N ASP A 139 15.70 2.95 -23.25
CA ASP A 139 15.60 1.91 -24.28
C ASP A 139 14.96 0.59 -23.78
N GLY A 140 13.92 0.71 -22.96
CA GLY A 140 13.20 -0.43 -22.37
C GLY A 140 13.87 -1.04 -21.13
N SER A 141 15.03 -0.53 -20.69
CA SER A 141 15.65 -0.92 -19.42
C SER A 141 14.84 -0.47 -18.20
N TYR A 142 13.99 0.54 -18.35
CA TYR A 142 13.09 1.10 -17.34
C TYR A 142 11.75 1.47 -17.98
N PRO A 143 10.65 1.55 -17.23
CA PRO A 143 9.32 1.83 -17.79
C PRO A 143 9.22 3.24 -18.37
N ASP A 144 8.46 3.35 -19.46
CA ASP A 144 8.02 4.61 -20.05
C ASP A 144 6.85 5.19 -19.23
N LEU A 145 7.12 6.31 -18.54
CA LEU A 145 6.18 7.06 -17.70
C LEU A 145 5.29 8.02 -18.50
N THR A 146 5.51 8.16 -19.81
CA THR A 146 4.68 8.99 -20.69
C THR A 146 3.43 8.25 -21.20
N GLN A 147 3.37 6.93 -20.97
CA GLN A 147 2.23 6.12 -21.36
C GLN A 147 0.94 6.47 -20.60
N LYS A 148 -0.19 6.31 -21.29
CA LYS A 148 -1.53 6.48 -20.73
C LYS A 148 -2.45 5.37 -21.25
N PRO A 149 -2.80 4.38 -20.41
CA PRO A 149 -2.41 4.22 -19.00
C PRO A 149 -0.93 3.86 -18.81
N LEU A 150 -0.41 4.04 -17.59
CA LEU A 150 0.90 3.46 -17.21
C LEU A 150 0.83 1.94 -17.26
N LEU A 151 1.94 1.26 -17.56
CA LEU A 151 2.01 -0.21 -17.63
C LEU A 151 1.42 -0.90 -16.39
N GLY A 152 1.73 -0.41 -15.17
CA GLY A 152 1.17 -1.03 -13.97
C GLY A 152 -0.32 -0.77 -13.74
N ILE A 153 -0.88 0.31 -14.30
CA ILE A 153 -2.32 0.55 -14.31
C ILE A 153 -3.00 -0.42 -15.29
N GLU A 154 -2.42 -0.61 -16.48
CA GLU A 154 -2.89 -1.60 -17.46
C GLU A 154 -2.90 -3.02 -16.88
N LYS A 155 -1.79 -3.45 -16.25
CA LYS A 155 -1.71 -4.78 -15.62
C LYS A 155 -2.66 -4.94 -14.45
N ARG A 156 -2.90 -3.88 -13.67
CA ARG A 156 -3.93 -3.91 -12.63
C ARG A 156 -5.32 -4.05 -13.21
N GLU A 157 -5.63 -3.37 -14.30
CA GLU A 157 -6.92 -3.47 -14.98
C GLU A 157 -7.18 -4.88 -15.53
N GLU A 158 -6.19 -5.46 -16.20
CA GLU A 158 -6.24 -6.86 -16.68
C GLU A 158 -6.54 -7.82 -15.53
N PHE A 159 -5.82 -7.66 -14.41
CA PHE A 159 -6.03 -8.49 -13.22
C PHE A 159 -7.45 -8.34 -12.66
N LEU A 160 -7.95 -7.13 -12.46
CA LEU A 160 -9.30 -6.90 -11.94
C LEU A 160 -10.37 -7.50 -12.86
N LYS A 161 -10.23 -7.33 -14.18
CA LYS A 161 -11.13 -7.96 -15.16
C LYS A 161 -11.12 -9.48 -15.07
N SER A 162 -9.95 -10.09 -14.87
CA SER A 162 -9.80 -11.54 -14.72
C SER A 162 -10.51 -12.10 -13.47
N LEU A 163 -10.71 -11.28 -12.44
CA LEU A 163 -11.44 -11.67 -11.23
C LEU A 163 -12.96 -11.64 -11.44
N LEU A 164 -13.45 -10.81 -12.36
CA LEU A 164 -14.88 -10.68 -12.68
C LEU A 164 -15.35 -11.67 -13.75
N SER A 165 -14.42 -12.19 -14.55
CA SER A 165 -14.71 -13.18 -15.60
C SER A 165 -14.73 -14.63 -15.10
N LYS A 166 -14.61 -14.86 -13.79
CA LYS A 166 -14.68 -16.18 -13.16
C LYS A 166 -16.08 -16.45 -12.63
#